data_AF-A0A537UM98-F1
#
_entry.id   AF-A0A537UM98-F1
#
_cell.length_a   1.000
_cell.length_b   1.000
_cell.length_c   1.000
_cell.angle_alpha   90.00
_cell.angle_beta   90.00
_cell.angle_gamma   90.00
#
_symmetry.space_group_name_H-M   'P 1'
#
loop_
_entity.id
_entity.type
_entity.pdbx_description
1 polymer ?
#
loop_
_entity_poly.entity_id
_entity_poly.type
_entity_poly.pdbx_seq_one_letter_code
_entity_poly.pdbx_strand_id
1 'polypeptide(L)' 'MGCVVEVSLTEDDLVGQMNRMRAWLDHRRFEPSSFTLSPASGPKVVRVLFRSESEAAAFAAEFGGRPLFSTASAHVAA' A
#
# COMPACT_ATOMS: atom_id res chain seq x y z
N MET A 1 9.95 -13.12 3.00
CA MET A 1 9.84 -12.05 1.98
C MET A 1 8.53 -11.33 2.24
N GLY A 2 8.52 -9.99 2.27
CA GLY A 2 7.30 -9.21 2.47
C GLY A 2 6.83 -8.61 1.14
N CYS A 3 5.53 -8.37 1.02
CA CYS A 3 4.92 -7.74 -0.15
C CYS A 3 4.56 -6.30 0.20
N VAL A 4 5.02 -5.33 -0.59
CA VAL A 4 4.65 -3.93 -0.42
C VAL A 4 3.50 -3.63 -1.37
N VAL A 5 2.48 -2.91 -0.92
CA VAL A 5 1.43 -2.37 -1.78
C VAL A 5 1.50 -0.85 -1.78
N GLU A 6 1.55 -0.26 -2.96
CA GLU A 6 1.48 1.18 -3.16
C GLU A 6 0.08 1.62 -3.56
N VAL A 7 -0.48 2.58 -2.84
CA VAL A 7 -1.77 3.19 -3.16
C VAL A 7 -1.58 4.68 -3.38
N SER A 8 -1.92 5.15 -4.57
CA SER A 8 -1.91 6.58 -4.90
C SER A 8 -3.12 7.26 -4.28
N LEU A 9 -2.89 8.32 -3.53
CA LEU A 9 -3.90 9.13 -2.87
C LEU A 9 -3.92 10.54 -3.46
N THR A 10 -5.10 11.15 -3.48
CA THR A 10 -5.29 12.57 -3.79
C THR A 10 -5.15 13.39 -2.50
N GLU A 11 -4.57 14.59 -2.59
CA GLU A 11 -4.30 15.42 -1.39
C GLU A 11 -5.55 15.79 -0.60
N ASP A 12 -6.65 16.10 -1.28
CA ASP A 12 -7.92 16.48 -0.66
C ASP A 12 -8.58 15.38 0.20
N ASP A 13 -8.25 14.10 -0.01
CA ASP A 13 -8.88 12.97 0.69
C ASP A 13 -7.89 12.12 1.51
N LEU A 14 -6.67 12.62 1.76
CA LEU A 14 -5.62 11.85 2.44
C LEU A 14 -6.08 11.33 3.81
N VAL A 15 -6.65 12.19 4.65
CA VAL A 15 -7.10 11.81 6.00
C VAL A 15 -8.27 10.83 5.94
N GLY A 16 -9.21 11.04 5.01
CA GLY A 16 -10.36 10.16 4.78
C GLY A 16 -9.92 8.77 4.33
N GLN A 17 -9.01 8.70 3.36
CA GLN A 17 -8.45 7.45 2.87
C GLN A 17 -7.62 6.73 3.92
N MET A 18 -6.78 7.43 4.68
CA MET A 18 -6.00 6.80 5.75
C MET A 18 -6.89 6.20 6.84
N ASN A 19 -7.98 6.89 7.22
CA ASN A 19 -8.95 6.34 8.17
C ASN A 19 -9.69 5.12 7.60
N ARG A 20 -10.09 5.17 6.32
CA ARG A 20 -10.73 4.02 5.65
C ARG A 20 -9.81 2.81 5.58
N MET A 21 -8.54 3.02 5.21
CA MET A 21 -7.52 1.98 5.20
C MET A 21 -7.34 1.33 6.57
N ARG A 22 -7.22 2.16 7.62
CA ARG A 22 -7.07 1.68 8.99
C ARG A 22 -8.28 0.85 9.43
N ALA A 23 -9.50 1.38 9.23
CA ALA A 23 -10.73 0.68 9.60
C ALA A 23 -10.88 -0.66 8.85
N TRP A 24 -10.51 -0.70 7.56
CA TRP A 24 -10.55 -1.94 6.78
C TRP A 24 -9.55 -2.98 7.29
N LEU A 25 -8.32 -2.56 7.59
CA LEU A 25 -7.28 -3.43 8.17
C LEU A 25 -7.71 -3.98 9.53
N ASP A 26 -8.24 -3.12 10.41
CA ASP A 26 -8.73 -3.50 11.73
C ASP A 26 -9.91 -4.48 11.62
N HIS A 27 -10.84 -4.25 10.69
CA HIS A 27 -11.97 -5.14 10.45
C HIS A 27 -11.54 -6.53 9.95
N ARG A 28 -10.56 -6.59 9.04
CA ARG A 28 -10.00 -7.84 8.53
C ARG A 28 -9.01 -8.50 9.49
N ARG A 29 -8.61 -7.79 10.56
CA ARG A 29 -7.52 -8.15 11.48
C ARG A 29 -6.20 -8.41 10.77
N PHE A 30 -5.93 -7.63 9.73
CA PHE A 30 -4.66 -7.70 9.02
C PHE A 30 -3.66 -6.80 9.72
N GLU A 31 -2.50 -7.35 10.10
CA GLU A 31 -1.43 -6.63 10.76
C GLU A 31 -0.30 -6.30 9.77
N PRO A 32 -0.35 -5.12 9.11
CA PRO A 32 0.74 -4.70 8.25
C PRO A 32 2.00 -4.49 9.10
N SER A 33 3.13 -4.92 8.56
CA SER A 33 4.44 -4.76 9.22
C SER A 33 4.97 -3.34 9.15
N SER A 34 4.56 -2.56 8.16
CA SER A 34 4.90 -1.14 8.07
C SER A 34 3.87 -0.38 7.25
N PHE A 35 3.68 0.89 7.59
CA PHE A 35 2.80 1.82 6.91
C PHE A 35 3.54 3.14 6.72
N THR A 36 3.88 3.47 5.48
CA THR A 36 4.70 4.63 5.15
C THR A 36 3.98 5.51 4.14
N LEU A 37 3.89 6.81 4.39
CA LEU A 37 3.41 7.80 3.43
C LEU A 37 4.59 8.43 2.69
N SER A 38 4.48 8.66 1.39
CA SER A 38 5.49 9.40 0.62
C SER A 38 5.64 10.84 1.14
N PRO A 39 6.83 11.44 1.02
CA PRO A 39 7.10 12.80 1.49
C PRO A 39 6.20 13.83 0.80
N ALA A 40 6.04 14.98 1.45
CA ALA A 40 5.04 15.97 1.08
C ALA A 40 5.14 16.52 -0.36
N SER A 41 6.32 16.45 -0.99
CA SER A 41 6.56 16.93 -2.34
C SER A 41 6.34 15.82 -3.36
N GLY A 42 5.27 15.93 -4.15
CA GLY A 42 4.89 14.96 -5.17
C GLY A 42 3.59 14.20 -4.87
N PRO A 43 3.24 13.21 -5.70
CA PRO A 43 2.03 12.42 -5.51
C PRO A 43 2.04 11.73 -4.14
N LYS A 44 0.94 11.83 -3.40
CA LYS A 44 0.78 11.11 -2.14
C LYS A 44 0.62 9.63 -2.46
N VAL A 45 1.51 8.82 -1.95
CA VAL A 45 1.54 7.38 -2.14
C VAL A 45 1.70 6.77 -0.77
N VAL A 46 0.74 5.95 -0.38
CA VAL A 46 0.84 5.13 0.82
C VAL A 46 1.47 3.80 0.42
N ARG A 47 2.50 3.40 1.15
CA ARG A 47 3.18 2.11 1.03
C ARG A 47 2.86 1.30 2.27
N VAL A 48 2.23 0.14 2.07
CA VAL A 48 1.90 -0.78 3.16
C VAL A 48 2.64 -2.09 2.95
N LEU A 49 3.43 -2.50 3.93
CA LEU A 49 4.18 -3.76 3.90
C LEU A 49 3.38 -4.85 4.60
N PHE A 50 3.08 -5.92 3.90
CA PHE A 50 2.43 -7.13 4.44
C PHE A 50 3.41 -8.30 4.52
N ARG A 51 3.20 -9.17 5.50
CA ARG A 51 3.95 -10.45 5.61
C ARG A 51 3.37 -11.51 4.68
N SER A 52 2.07 -11.43 4.39
CA SER A 52 1.35 -12.35 3.53
C SER A 52 1.08 -11.72 2.17
N GLU A 53 1.39 -12.46 1.11
CA GLU A 53 1.04 -12.07 -0.26
C GLU A 53 -0.48 -11.99 -0.45
N SER A 54 -1.24 -12.87 0.21
CA SER A 54 -2.70 -12.86 0.15
C SER A 54 -3.31 -11.61 0.79
N GLU A 55 -2.72 -11.12 1.89
CA GLU A 55 -3.15 -9.87 2.53
C GLU A 55 -2.83 -8.66 1.64
N ALA A 56 -1.63 -8.63 1.04
CA ALA A 56 -1.25 -7.60 0.08
C ALA A 56 -2.18 -7.58 -1.14
N ALA A 57 -2.52 -8.76 -1.69
CA ALA A 57 -3.43 -8.87 -2.83
C ALA A 57 -4.85 -8.39 -2.50
N ALA A 58 -5.37 -8.76 -1.31
CA ALA A 58 -6.67 -8.29 -0.86
C ALA A 58 -6.70 -6.76 -0.66
N PHE A 59 -5.64 -6.19 -0.08
CA PHE A 59 -5.51 -4.76 0.11
C PHE A 59 -5.38 -4.01 -1.23
N ALA A 60 -4.58 -4.53 -2.16
CA ALA A 60 -4.46 -3.99 -3.51
C ALA A 60 -5.80 -3.99 -4.26
N ALA A 61 -6.58 -5.07 -4.14
CA ALA A 61 -7.89 -5.18 -4.77
C ALA A 61 -8.91 -4.18 -4.20
N GLU A 62 -8.90 -3.94 -2.89
CA GLU A 62 -9.81 -2.98 -2.25
C GLU A 62 -9.47 -1.53 -2.59
N PHE A 63 -8.18 -1.17 -2.52
CA PHE A 63 -7.74 0.23 -2.61
C PHE A 63 -7.18 0.62 -4.00
N GLY A 64 -7.25 -0.28 -4.98
CA GLY A 64 -6.64 -0.08 -6.30
C GLY A 64 -5.11 0.03 -6.25
N GLY A 65 -4.50 -0.58 -5.23
CA GLY A 65 -3.07 -0.53 -5.00
C GLY A 65 -2.28 -1.41 -5.97
N ARG A 66 -1.03 -1.05 -6.21
CA ARG A 66 -0.08 -1.86 -6.97
C ARG A 66 0.82 -2.65 -6.00
N PRO A 67 0.73 -3.98 -5.96
CA PRO A 67 1.66 -4.77 -5.19
C PRO A 67 3.04 -4.75 -5.87
N LEU A 68 4.01 -4.19 -5.18
CA LEU A 68 5.42 -4.31 -5.48
C LEU A 68 5.93 -5.58 -4.80
N PHE A 69 5.85 -6.68 -5.53
CA PHE A 69 6.65 -7.85 -5.20
C PHE A 69 8.10 -7.48 -5.47
N SER A 70 9.00 -7.75 -4.52
CA SER A 70 10.42 -7.72 -4.83
C SER A 70 10.73 -8.95 -5.69
N THR A 71 10.35 -8.90 -6.96
CA THR A 71 11.16 -9.55 -7.98
C THR A 71 12.44 -8.72 -8.03
N ALA A 72 13.51 -9.24 -7.43
CA ALA A 72 14.83 -8.79 -7.86
C ALA A 72 14.86 -8.92 -9.39
N SER A 73 14.94 -7.77 -10.08
CA SER A 73 14.83 -7.59 -11.54
C SER A 73 13.41 -7.40 -12.11
N ALA A 74 13.05 -6.14 -12.36
CA ALA A 74 12.41 -5.71 -13.61
C ALA A 74 12.34 -4.18 -13.73
N HIS A 75 13.47 -3.53 -14.04
CA HIS A 75 13.52 -2.42 -15.01
C HIS A 75 14.97 -2.14 -15.44
N VAL A 76 15.48 -2.93 -16.38
CA VAL A 76 16.33 -2.39 -17.44
C VAL A 76 15.36 -2.00 -18.57
N ALA A 77 15.15 -0.70 -18.74
CA ALA A 77 14.70 -0.09 -19.99
C ALA A 77 14.95 1.43 -19.80
N ALA A 78 15.63 2.14 -20.69
CA ALA A 78 16.23 1.82 -21.98
C ALA A 78 17.43 2.77 -22.19
#